data_AF-A0A5C3PJE0-F1
#
_entry.id   AF-A0A5C3PJE0-F1
#
_cell.length_a   1.000
_cell.length_b   1.000
_cell.length_c   1.000
_cell.angle_alpha   90.00
_cell.angle_beta   90.00
_cell.angle_gamma   90.00
#
_symmetry.space_group_name_H-M   'P 1'
#
loop_
_entity.id
_entity.type
_entity.pdbx_description
1 polymer ?
#
loop_
_entity_poly.entity_id
_entity_poly.type
_entity_poly.pdbx_seq_one_letter_code
_entity_poly.pdbx_strand_id
1 'polypeptide(L)'
;ADTRQVCRFDYPFECRAIAGMGLDSKGRVRFEPRRNDPLVNPHNRAAIMAWRANIDMKPVLSEQAALSYIAKYASKAESNAPQFPALLASIAEQADTAATAQSMCQKLLNKMLGERAYSAQETAHLLLGIPLVRTSVQFQTLNLSKDGSLRPIGRGDEDGEPQADNEQGYHRYMQRSDELDRFSVQELFQTYRWRAGEWRKRRASTTVVLRVFPRFSPNPEDDNYEQYCRIKILLHHRFRTTEELCSGVGDEQRTWRDAYGTCTEDGHSHSRDTLRSWQQESQAADDSDDNEDEEIDPDLAELDEADWQVYMALFPNAALPVYDHGDLGRRPLD
;
A
#
# COMPACT_ATOMS: atom_id res chain seq x y z
N ALA A 1 -46.13 0.59 -13.37
CA ALA A 1 -45.34 -0.65 -13.23
C ALA A 1 -44.73 -0.64 -11.85
N ASP A 2 -45.03 -1.65 -11.05
CA ASP A 2 -44.68 -1.73 -9.63
C ASP A 2 -43.15 -1.92 -9.51
N THR A 3 -42.43 -0.95 -8.95
CA THR A 3 -40.98 -1.07 -8.73
C THR A 3 -40.74 -2.02 -7.57
N ARG A 4 -40.64 -3.31 -7.90
CA ARG A 4 -40.29 -4.37 -6.96
C ARG A 4 -38.92 -4.04 -6.37
N GLN A 5 -38.87 -3.76 -5.07
CA GLN A 5 -37.61 -3.61 -4.34
C GLN A 5 -36.90 -4.97 -4.34
N VAL A 6 -35.78 -5.05 -5.06
CA VAL A 6 -34.92 -6.23 -5.10
C VAL A 6 -33.68 -5.93 -4.26
N CYS A 7 -33.25 -6.88 -3.44
CA CYS A 7 -32.02 -6.75 -2.67
C CYS A 7 -30.82 -6.70 -3.65
N ARG A 8 -29.93 -5.71 -3.48
CA ARG A 8 -28.66 -5.60 -4.24
C ARG A 8 -27.82 -6.88 -4.23
N PHE A 9 -27.96 -7.69 -3.18
CA PHE A 9 -27.19 -8.92 -2.97
C PHE A 9 -27.99 -10.20 -3.31
N ASP A 10 -29.10 -10.08 -4.04
CA ASP A 10 -29.95 -11.19 -4.48
C ASP A 10 -30.63 -11.99 -3.37
N TYR A 11 -30.75 -11.42 -2.17
CA TYR A 11 -31.55 -12.03 -1.12
C TYR A 11 -33.05 -11.89 -1.40
N PRO A 12 -33.87 -12.88 -1.01
CA PRO A 12 -33.48 -14.20 -0.47
C PRO A 12 -32.94 -15.14 -1.58
N PHE A 13 -31.91 -15.92 -1.27
CA PHE A 13 -31.39 -16.90 -2.22
C PHE A 13 -32.30 -18.12 -2.35
N GLU A 14 -32.31 -18.75 -3.52
CA GLU A 14 -32.99 -20.03 -3.72
C GLU A 14 -32.29 -21.14 -2.92
N CYS A 15 -33.10 -21.95 -2.23
CA CYS A 15 -32.62 -23.16 -1.56
C CYS A 15 -32.38 -24.26 -2.58
N ARG A 16 -31.29 -25.00 -2.43
CA ARG A 16 -30.92 -26.07 -3.36
C ARG A 16 -30.28 -27.26 -2.67
N ALA A 17 -30.60 -28.45 -3.15
CA ALA A 17 -30.10 -29.71 -2.61
C ALA A 17 -28.70 -30.08 -3.11
N ILE A 18 -28.29 -29.55 -4.27
CA ILE A 18 -27.03 -29.85 -4.94
C ILE A 18 -26.27 -28.53 -5.14
N ALA A 19 -24.98 -28.54 -4.84
CA ALA A 19 -24.11 -27.38 -5.07
C ALA A 19 -23.83 -27.22 -6.57
N GLY A 20 -23.64 -25.99 -7.02
CA GLY A 20 -23.34 -25.69 -8.41
C GLY A 20 -22.81 -24.28 -8.59
N MET A 21 -22.78 -23.85 -9.85
CA MET A 21 -22.41 -22.51 -10.26
C MET A 21 -23.63 -21.84 -10.90
N GLY A 22 -23.82 -20.57 -10.61
CA GLY A 22 -24.87 -19.74 -11.18
C GLY A 22 -24.34 -18.37 -11.57
N LEU A 23 -25.22 -17.53 -12.12
CA LEU A 23 -24.95 -16.12 -12.32
C LEU A 23 -25.75 -15.30 -11.31
N ASP A 24 -25.16 -14.26 -10.77
CA ASP A 24 -25.88 -13.28 -9.95
C ASP A 24 -26.70 -12.30 -10.81
N SER A 25 -27.48 -11.42 -10.18
CA SER A 25 -28.28 -10.42 -10.91
C SER A 25 -27.46 -9.46 -11.76
N LYS A 26 -26.14 -9.39 -11.55
CA LYS A 26 -25.19 -8.61 -12.33
C LYS A 26 -24.46 -9.44 -13.40
N GLY A 27 -24.81 -10.72 -13.58
CA GLY A 27 -24.17 -11.60 -14.56
C GLY A 27 -22.80 -12.14 -14.14
N ARG A 28 -22.43 -12.02 -12.85
CA ARG A 28 -21.15 -12.54 -12.33
C ARG A 28 -21.30 -13.99 -11.89
N VAL A 29 -20.26 -14.78 -12.14
CA VAL A 29 -20.22 -16.18 -11.72
C VAL A 29 -20.22 -16.28 -10.20
N ARG A 30 -21.19 -17.01 -9.66
CA ARG A 30 -21.40 -17.20 -8.22
C ARG A 30 -21.41 -18.68 -7.90
N PHE A 31 -20.61 -19.06 -6.90
CA PHE A 31 -20.73 -20.37 -6.28
C PHE A 31 -22.03 -20.45 -5.47
N GLU A 32 -22.80 -21.50 -5.71
CA GLU A 32 -24.09 -21.70 -5.07
C GLU A 32 -24.06 -23.04 -4.33
N PRO A 33 -23.72 -23.05 -3.04
CA PRO A 33 -23.63 -24.27 -2.25
C PRO A 33 -25.01 -24.91 -2.07
N ARG A 34 -25.02 -26.16 -1.60
CA ARG A 34 -26.23 -26.74 -1.02
C ARG A 34 -26.73 -25.83 0.10
N ARG A 35 -27.97 -25.36 -0.02
CA ARG A 35 -28.55 -24.33 0.85
C ARG A 35 -29.96 -24.75 1.25
N ASN A 36 -30.22 -24.78 2.54
CA ASN A 36 -31.54 -25.04 3.13
C ASN A 36 -32.13 -23.80 3.84
N ASP A 37 -31.37 -22.71 3.91
CA ASP A 37 -31.80 -21.42 4.45
C ASP A 37 -31.47 -20.31 3.44
N PRO A 38 -32.46 -19.54 2.97
CA PRO A 38 -32.29 -18.52 1.93
C PRO A 38 -31.44 -17.31 2.36
N LEU A 39 -31.14 -17.14 3.64
CA LEU A 39 -30.35 -16.02 4.17
C LEU A 39 -28.88 -16.38 4.39
N VAL A 40 -28.49 -17.62 4.12
CA VAL A 40 -27.09 -18.06 4.23
C VAL A 40 -26.33 -17.72 2.96
N ASN A 41 -25.21 -17.01 3.11
CA ASN A 41 -24.31 -16.66 2.02
C ASN A 41 -23.79 -17.91 1.28
N PRO A 42 -23.24 -17.75 0.06
CA PRO A 42 -22.29 -18.70 -0.48
C PRO A 42 -21.22 -19.03 0.58
N HIS A 43 -21.08 -20.31 0.93
CA HIS A 43 -20.28 -20.72 2.09
C HIS A 43 -19.59 -22.05 1.83
N ASN A 44 -18.48 -22.25 2.53
CA ASN A 44 -17.92 -23.58 2.75
C ASN A 44 -18.43 -24.14 4.09
N ARG A 45 -18.91 -25.38 4.05
CA ARG A 45 -19.51 -26.05 5.22
C ARG A 45 -18.53 -26.16 6.40
N ALA A 46 -17.26 -26.46 6.17
CA ALA A 46 -16.28 -26.55 7.25
C ALA A 46 -16.01 -25.17 7.88
N ALA A 47 -15.83 -24.15 7.03
CA ALA A 47 -15.55 -22.80 7.49
C ALA A 47 -16.72 -22.19 8.29
N ILE A 48 -17.97 -22.34 7.83
CA ILE A 48 -19.14 -21.82 8.58
C ILE A 48 -19.35 -22.55 9.91
N MET A 49 -19.05 -23.86 9.99
CA MET A 49 -19.13 -24.61 11.24
C MET A 49 -18.03 -24.21 12.22
N ALA A 50 -16.81 -23.98 11.73
CA ALA A 50 -15.68 -23.56 12.56
C ALA A 50 -15.87 -22.12 13.08
N TRP A 51 -16.26 -21.21 12.19
CA TRP A 51 -16.41 -19.78 12.48
C TRP A 51 -17.73 -19.44 13.20
N ARG A 52 -18.78 -20.26 13.00
CA ARG A 52 -20.13 -20.07 13.55
C ARG A 52 -20.76 -18.70 13.21
N ALA A 53 -20.39 -18.10 12.08
CA ALA A 53 -21.01 -16.90 11.55
C ALA A 53 -21.21 -17.00 10.02
N ASN A 54 -22.14 -16.22 9.48
CA ASN A 54 -22.44 -16.21 8.05
C ASN A 54 -21.26 -15.59 7.28
N ILE A 55 -20.48 -16.42 6.61
CA ILE A 55 -19.31 -16.02 5.82
C ILE A 55 -19.68 -15.95 4.34
N ASP A 56 -19.11 -15.00 3.61
CA ASP A 56 -19.19 -14.98 2.15
C ASP A 56 -17.98 -15.71 1.57
N MET A 57 -18.22 -16.58 0.60
CA MET A 57 -17.19 -17.34 -0.08
C MET A 57 -17.42 -17.31 -1.58
N LYS A 58 -16.45 -16.71 -2.28
CA LYS A 58 -16.41 -16.66 -3.73
C LYS A 58 -15.27 -17.52 -4.27
N PRO A 59 -15.49 -18.24 -5.38
CA PRO A 59 -14.40 -18.92 -6.08
C PRO A 59 -13.47 -17.87 -6.69
N VAL A 60 -12.18 -18.18 -6.70
CA VAL A 60 -11.20 -17.42 -7.49
C VAL A 60 -11.35 -17.85 -8.94
N LEU A 61 -11.67 -16.89 -9.82
CA LEU A 61 -11.94 -17.15 -11.23
C LEU A 61 -10.74 -16.84 -12.13
N SER A 62 -9.88 -15.90 -11.72
CA SER A 62 -8.59 -15.65 -12.37
C SER A 62 -7.53 -15.21 -11.35
N GLU A 63 -6.27 -15.39 -11.72
CA GLU A 63 -5.14 -14.93 -10.91
C GLU A 63 -5.18 -13.40 -10.72
N GLN A 64 -5.45 -12.67 -11.80
CA GLN A 64 -5.55 -11.22 -11.82
C GLN A 64 -6.66 -10.73 -10.89
N ALA A 65 -7.84 -11.35 -10.92
CA ALA A 65 -8.94 -11.00 -10.01
C ALA A 65 -8.57 -11.24 -8.54
N ALA A 66 -7.88 -12.35 -8.23
CA ALA A 66 -7.39 -12.60 -6.88
C ALA A 66 -6.34 -11.59 -6.44
N LEU A 67 -5.37 -11.28 -7.31
CA LEU A 67 -4.32 -10.29 -7.01
C LEU A 67 -4.92 -8.91 -6.78
N SER A 68 -5.83 -8.45 -7.63
CA SER A 68 -6.53 -7.17 -7.48
C SER A 68 -7.36 -7.12 -6.20
N TYR A 69 -8.08 -8.21 -5.87
CA TYR A 69 -8.82 -8.31 -4.62
C TYR A 69 -7.89 -8.23 -3.41
N ILE A 70 -6.83 -9.03 -3.37
CA ILE A 70 -5.85 -9.01 -2.28
C ILE A 70 -5.20 -7.63 -2.17
N ALA A 71 -4.79 -7.04 -3.29
CA ALA A 71 -4.18 -5.71 -3.31
C ALA A 71 -5.15 -4.64 -2.78
N LYS A 72 -6.43 -4.67 -3.15
CA LYS A 72 -7.45 -3.74 -2.64
C LYS A 72 -7.54 -3.78 -1.11
N TYR A 73 -7.58 -4.97 -0.52
CA TYR A 73 -7.68 -5.10 0.94
C TYR A 73 -6.35 -4.89 1.65
N ALA A 74 -5.23 -5.31 1.08
CA ALA A 74 -3.90 -5.11 1.64
C ALA A 74 -3.45 -3.63 1.57
N SER A 75 -3.94 -2.89 0.59
CA SER A 75 -3.68 -1.44 0.45
C SER A 75 -4.76 -0.57 1.08
N LYS A 76 -5.80 -1.17 1.66
CA LYS A 76 -6.83 -0.45 2.40
C LYS A 76 -6.17 0.20 3.60
N ALA A 77 -5.98 1.51 3.53
CA ALA A 77 -5.46 2.27 4.65
C ALA A 77 -6.34 2.05 5.87
N GLU A 78 -5.72 1.76 7.02
CA GLU A 78 -6.46 1.75 8.27
C GLU A 78 -7.04 3.15 8.50
N SER A 79 -8.29 3.18 8.97
CA SER A 79 -8.89 4.42 9.43
C SER A 79 -8.09 4.86 10.65
N ASN A 80 -7.21 5.84 10.47
CA ASN A 80 -6.50 6.47 11.57
C ASN A 80 -7.51 6.84 12.65
N ALA A 81 -7.17 6.58 13.91
CA ALA A 81 -7.94 7.17 15.01
C ALA A 81 -8.08 8.67 14.72
N PRO A 82 -9.30 9.25 14.76
CA PRO A 82 -9.47 10.65 14.50
C PRO A 82 -8.51 11.45 15.38
N GLN A 83 -7.87 12.44 14.79
CA GLN A 83 -6.85 13.21 15.48
C GLN A 83 -7.46 13.76 16.78
N PHE A 84 -6.70 13.70 17.87
CA PHE A 84 -7.14 14.17 19.19
C PHE A 84 -7.90 15.51 19.17
N PRO A 85 -7.53 16.53 18.36
CA PRO A 85 -8.30 17.77 18.24
C PRO A 85 -9.72 17.59 17.69
N ALA A 86 -9.93 16.71 16.70
CA ALA A 86 -11.25 16.44 16.11
C ALA A 86 -12.16 15.67 17.08
N LEU A 87 -11.57 14.71 17.80
CA LEU A 87 -12.21 14.01 18.92
C LEU A 87 -12.69 14.99 19.99
N LEU A 88 -11.80 15.87 20.43
CA LEU A 88 -12.10 16.87 21.45
C LEU A 88 -13.18 17.87 20.99
N ALA A 89 -13.09 18.35 19.75
CA ALA A 89 -14.09 19.24 19.15
C ALA A 89 -15.48 18.58 19.12
N SER A 90 -15.57 17.33 18.67
CA SER A 90 -16.85 16.60 18.63
C SER A 90 -17.49 16.42 20.01
N ILE A 91 -16.68 16.26 21.06
CA ILE A 91 -17.18 16.13 22.44
C ILE A 91 -17.59 17.49 22.98
N ALA A 92 -16.87 18.55 22.63
CA ALA A 92 -17.20 19.92 23.00
C ALA A 92 -18.49 20.40 22.34
N GLU A 93 -18.72 20.08 21.07
CA GLU A 93 -19.95 20.40 20.34
C GLU A 93 -21.18 19.67 20.90
N GLN A 94 -20.99 18.47 21.44
CA GLN A 94 -22.04 17.64 22.03
C GLN A 94 -22.18 17.83 23.56
N ALA A 95 -21.38 18.70 24.16
CA ALA A 95 -21.42 18.95 25.58
C ALA A 95 -22.52 19.96 25.92
N ASP A 96 -23.31 19.63 26.95
CA ASP A 96 -24.26 20.57 27.54
C ASP A 96 -23.49 21.70 28.26
N THR A 97 -24.08 22.88 28.32
CA THR A 97 -23.55 24.06 29.04
C THR A 97 -23.29 23.82 30.53
N ALA A 98 -23.93 22.80 31.12
CA ALA A 98 -23.69 22.37 32.50
C ALA A 98 -22.61 21.26 32.63
N ALA A 99 -22.02 20.80 31.52
CA ALA A 99 -21.03 19.74 31.54
C ALA A 99 -19.75 20.20 32.25
N THR A 100 -19.27 19.39 33.20
CA THR A 100 -18.01 19.66 33.89
C THR A 100 -16.82 19.21 33.05
N ALA A 101 -15.67 19.85 33.22
CA ALA A 101 -14.42 19.43 32.58
C ALA A 101 -14.11 17.95 32.83
N GLN A 102 -14.39 17.44 34.04
CA GLN A 102 -14.24 16.03 34.38
C GLN A 102 -15.11 15.11 33.50
N SER A 103 -16.38 15.49 33.28
CA SER A 103 -17.30 14.71 32.42
C SER A 103 -16.86 14.70 30.95
N MET A 104 -16.28 15.82 30.48
CA MET A 104 -15.72 15.92 29.13
C MET A 104 -14.46 15.06 28.99
N CYS A 105 -13.55 15.11 29.97
CA CYS A 105 -12.37 14.24 30.00
C CYS A 105 -12.73 12.76 30.04
N GLN A 106 -13.74 12.36 30.82
CA GLN A 106 -14.22 10.98 30.84
C GLN A 106 -14.83 10.54 29.50
N LYS A 107 -15.65 11.38 28.87
CA LYS A 107 -16.19 11.11 27.53
C LYS A 107 -15.09 10.97 26.48
N LEU A 108 -14.04 11.80 26.58
CA LEU A 108 -12.88 11.75 25.69
C LEU A 108 -12.10 10.45 25.87
N LEU A 109 -11.78 10.07 27.11
CA LEU A 109 -11.12 8.80 27.40
C LEU A 109 -11.93 7.60 26.88
N ASN A 110 -13.24 7.59 27.11
CA ASN A 110 -14.10 6.52 26.62
C ASN A 110 -14.18 6.48 25.09
N LYS A 111 -14.21 7.63 24.43
CA LYS A 111 -14.25 7.71 22.96
C LYS A 111 -12.92 7.27 22.34
N MET A 112 -11.79 7.67 22.92
CA MET A 112 -10.47 7.17 22.52
C MET A 112 -10.31 5.66 22.72
N LEU A 113 -10.94 5.08 23.73
CA LEU A 113 -10.93 3.62 23.95
C LEU A 113 -11.89 2.87 23.02
N GLY A 114 -12.99 3.51 22.60
CA GLY A 114 -14.00 2.94 21.71
C GLY A 114 -13.65 3.04 20.23
N GLU A 115 -12.85 4.03 19.86
CA GLU A 115 -12.26 4.13 18.52
C GLU A 115 -11.15 3.08 18.40
N ARG A 116 -11.43 2.03 17.63
CA ARG A 116 -10.47 0.96 17.36
C ARG A 116 -9.29 1.53 16.58
N ALA A 117 -8.28 2.00 17.30
CA ALA A 117 -6.97 2.29 16.72
C ALA A 117 -6.24 1.00 16.30
N TYR A 118 -6.56 -0.11 16.95
CA TYR A 118 -5.94 -1.41 16.72
C TYR A 118 -7.01 -2.48 16.45
N SER A 119 -6.78 -3.28 15.40
CA SER A 119 -7.64 -4.44 15.15
C SER A 119 -7.41 -5.51 16.23
N ALA A 120 -8.38 -6.43 16.42
CA ALA A 120 -8.19 -7.56 17.34
C ALA A 120 -6.99 -8.43 16.94
N GLN A 121 -6.70 -8.49 15.64
CA GLN A 121 -5.62 -9.28 15.05
C GLN A 121 -4.27 -8.60 15.29
N GLU A 122 -4.20 -7.29 15.10
CA GLU A 122 -3.04 -6.50 15.46
C GLU A 122 -2.76 -6.58 16.97
N THR A 123 -3.79 -6.46 17.81
CA THR A 123 -3.66 -6.62 19.26
C THR A 123 -3.10 -8.00 19.62
N ALA A 124 -3.61 -9.06 18.99
CA ALA A 124 -3.10 -10.41 19.19
C ALA A 124 -1.65 -10.55 18.72
N HIS A 125 -1.28 -10.00 17.57
CA HIS A 125 0.09 -10.01 17.08
C HIS A 125 1.04 -9.30 18.04
N LEU A 126 0.66 -8.12 18.54
CA LEU A 126 1.43 -7.36 19.52
C LEU A 126 1.60 -8.13 20.84
N LEU A 127 0.52 -8.70 21.39
CA LEU A 127 0.56 -9.46 22.64
C LEU A 127 1.36 -10.76 22.51
N LEU A 128 1.35 -11.38 21.32
CA LEU A 128 2.04 -12.64 21.04
C LEU A 128 3.46 -12.43 20.48
N GLY A 129 3.93 -11.19 20.34
CA GLY A 129 5.23 -10.88 19.73
C GLY A 129 5.34 -11.32 18.27
N ILE A 130 4.22 -11.46 17.55
CA ILE A 130 4.21 -11.82 16.14
C ILE A 130 4.38 -10.54 15.31
N PRO A 131 5.38 -10.46 14.41
CA PRO A 131 5.52 -9.30 13.53
C PRO A 131 4.24 -9.02 12.75
N LEU A 132 3.81 -7.75 12.70
CA LEU A 132 2.63 -7.33 11.92
C LEU A 132 2.86 -7.51 10.42
N VAL A 133 4.09 -7.32 9.96
CA VAL A 133 4.48 -7.47 8.56
C VAL A 133 5.73 -8.35 8.48
N ARG A 134 5.71 -9.31 7.56
CA ARG A 134 6.92 -10.01 7.10
C ARG A 134 7.05 -9.75 5.61
N THR A 135 8.19 -9.21 5.20
CA THR A 135 8.46 -8.85 3.80
C THR A 135 9.82 -9.38 3.37
N SER A 136 9.89 -9.91 2.16
CA SER A 136 11.16 -10.23 1.48
C SER A 136 11.81 -9.00 0.84
N VAL A 137 11.08 -7.89 0.81
CA VAL A 137 11.46 -6.61 0.20
C VAL A 137 11.90 -5.62 1.27
N GLN A 138 13.02 -4.96 1.04
CA GLN A 138 13.47 -3.84 1.87
C GLN A 138 12.93 -2.53 1.32
N PHE A 139 12.45 -1.66 2.18
CA PHE A 139 12.07 -0.31 1.80
C PHE A 139 13.21 0.65 2.12
N GLN A 140 13.53 1.55 1.21
CA GLN A 140 14.48 2.63 1.48
C GLN A 140 13.80 3.95 1.16
N THR A 141 13.76 4.86 2.12
CA THR A 141 13.15 6.18 1.94
C THR A 141 14.23 7.18 1.56
N LEU A 142 14.01 7.88 0.44
CA LEU A 142 14.88 8.94 -0.05
C LEU A 142 14.13 10.25 -0.15
N ASN A 143 14.67 11.28 0.49
CA ASN A 143 14.17 12.65 0.36
C ASN A 143 14.89 13.39 -0.77
N LEU A 144 14.11 13.92 -1.71
CA LEU A 144 14.54 14.74 -2.83
C LEU A 144 13.95 16.16 -2.76
N SER A 145 13.47 16.61 -1.59
CA SER A 145 13.03 18.01 -1.40
C SER A 145 14.16 19.00 -1.71
N LYS A 146 13.79 20.21 -2.13
CA LYS A 146 14.76 21.30 -2.34
C LYS A 146 15.47 21.69 -1.04
N ASP A 147 14.74 21.60 0.07
CA ASP A 147 15.20 22.05 1.38
C ASP A 147 15.98 20.98 2.16
N GLY A 148 16.15 19.77 1.60
CA GLY A 148 16.98 18.68 2.14
C GLY A 148 16.47 18.00 3.43
N SER A 149 15.64 18.70 4.20
CA SER A 149 15.31 18.32 5.57
C SER A 149 14.17 17.31 5.63
N LEU A 150 14.47 16.06 6.00
CA LEU A 150 13.56 15.31 6.85
C LEU A 150 13.99 15.62 8.29
N ARG A 151 13.10 16.18 9.11
CA ARG A 151 13.37 16.22 10.56
C ARG A 151 13.39 14.76 11.03
N PRO A 152 14.51 14.24 11.56
CA PRO A 152 14.47 12.95 12.23
C PRO A 152 13.53 13.09 13.42
N ILE A 153 12.40 12.41 13.38
CA ILE A 153 11.67 12.10 14.60
C ILE A 153 12.54 11.04 15.28
N GLY A 154 13.39 11.47 16.21
CA GLY A 154 14.38 10.61 16.85
C GLY A 154 13.72 9.34 17.39
N ARG A 155 14.09 8.19 16.81
CA ARG A 155 13.96 6.89 17.47
C ARG A 155 15.34 6.26 17.46
N GLY A 156 15.77 5.91 18.66
CA GLY A 156 17.10 5.40 18.94
C GLY A 156 17.43 4.17 18.12
N ASP A 157 18.72 4.03 17.87
CA ASP A 157 19.34 2.84 17.33
C ASP A 157 18.95 1.63 18.17
N GLU A 158 17.97 0.85 17.72
CA GLU A 158 17.83 -0.56 18.04
C GLU A 158 16.75 -1.15 17.10
N ASP A 159 17.17 -2.14 16.33
CA ASP A 159 16.31 -3.02 15.51
C ASP A 159 15.85 -2.51 14.14
N GLY A 160 16.78 -2.46 13.18
CA GLY A 160 16.54 -2.89 11.78
C GLY A 160 15.54 -2.10 10.92
N GLU A 161 14.96 -1.02 11.42
CA GLU A 161 14.10 -0.10 10.68
C GLU A 161 14.85 0.53 9.50
N PRO A 162 14.16 0.81 8.37
CA PRO A 162 14.78 1.48 7.24
C PRO A 162 15.18 2.89 7.67
N GLN A 163 16.47 3.04 7.97
CA GLN A 163 17.12 4.30 8.29
C GLN A 163 16.72 5.31 7.21
N ALA A 164 15.84 6.26 7.56
CA ALA A 164 15.49 7.36 6.69
C ALA A 164 16.81 8.02 6.33
N ASP A 165 17.16 7.98 5.05
CA ASP A 165 18.40 8.57 4.60
C ASP A 165 18.19 10.08 4.54
N ASN A 166 18.31 10.72 5.71
CA ASN A 166 18.27 12.17 5.86
C ASN A 166 19.25 12.78 4.87
N GLU A 167 18.90 13.92 4.26
CA GLU A 167 19.70 15.00 3.64
C GLU A 167 21.03 14.60 2.95
N GLN A 168 21.90 13.90 3.66
CA GLN A 168 23.07 13.18 3.18
C GLN A 168 22.82 12.16 2.06
N GLY A 169 21.69 11.47 1.96
CA GLY A 169 21.51 10.43 0.94
C GLY A 169 21.73 10.92 -0.49
N TYR A 170 20.96 11.95 -0.85
CA TYR A 170 21.05 12.62 -2.15
C TYR A 170 22.42 13.29 -2.37
N HIS A 171 22.97 13.96 -1.35
CA HIS A 171 24.31 14.57 -1.44
C HIS A 171 25.43 13.53 -1.57
N ARG A 172 25.33 12.36 -0.92
CA ARG A 172 26.27 11.24 -1.03
C ARG A 172 26.25 10.62 -2.41
N TYR A 173 25.10 10.64 -3.10
CA TYR A 173 25.06 10.29 -4.50
C TYR A 173 25.87 11.28 -5.34
N MET A 174 25.72 12.58 -5.14
CA MET A 174 26.50 13.60 -5.88
C MET A 174 28.03 13.47 -5.63
N GLN A 175 28.42 13.07 -4.42
CA GLN A 175 29.81 12.87 -3.99
C GLN A 175 30.32 11.43 -4.20
N ARG A 176 29.63 10.60 -4.98
CA ARG A 176 30.05 9.21 -5.25
C ARG A 176 31.38 9.16 -6.02
N SER A 177 32.07 8.03 -5.92
CA SER A 177 33.27 7.73 -6.70
C SER A 177 32.95 7.52 -8.18
N ASP A 178 33.92 7.76 -9.05
CA ASP A 178 33.77 7.68 -10.51
C ASP A 178 33.29 6.29 -11.00
N GLU A 179 33.61 5.21 -10.28
CA GLU A 179 33.12 3.87 -10.59
C GLU A 179 31.58 3.74 -10.53
N LEU A 180 30.94 4.61 -9.74
CA LEU A 180 29.50 4.64 -9.51
C LEU A 180 28.79 5.68 -10.38
N ASP A 181 29.50 6.43 -11.23
CA ASP A 181 28.90 7.46 -12.10
C ASP A 181 27.95 6.89 -13.16
N ARG A 182 28.09 5.59 -13.46
CA ARG A 182 27.22 4.87 -14.39
C ARG A 182 25.81 4.62 -13.86
N PHE A 183 25.55 4.81 -12.57
CA PHE A 183 24.25 4.54 -11.96
C PHE A 183 23.44 5.81 -11.79
N SER A 184 22.14 5.75 -12.08
CA SER A 184 21.18 6.77 -11.65
C SER A 184 20.96 6.70 -10.13
N VAL A 185 20.26 7.70 -9.57
CA VAL A 185 19.89 7.68 -8.15
C VAL A 185 19.09 6.42 -7.81
N GLN A 186 18.10 6.08 -8.63
CA GLN A 186 17.29 4.90 -8.41
C GLN A 186 18.11 3.61 -8.43
N GLU A 187 18.95 3.43 -9.45
CA GLU A 187 19.76 2.23 -9.61
C GLU A 187 20.77 2.09 -8.46
N LEU A 188 21.42 3.18 -8.06
CA LEU A 188 22.43 3.14 -7.01
C LEU A 188 21.82 2.72 -5.67
N PHE A 189 20.68 3.30 -5.29
CA PHE A 189 20.03 3.00 -4.01
C PHE A 189 19.40 1.60 -3.98
N GLN A 190 18.97 1.09 -5.14
CA GLN A 190 18.48 -0.29 -5.25
C GLN A 190 19.62 -1.33 -5.18
N THR A 191 20.81 -0.99 -5.68
CA THR A 191 21.92 -1.95 -5.81
C THR A 191 23.00 -1.83 -4.74
N TYR A 192 23.15 -0.66 -4.12
CA TYR A 192 24.12 -0.38 -3.06
C TYR A 192 23.42 0.10 -1.79
N ARG A 193 24.12 -0.06 -0.67
CA ARG A 193 23.77 0.58 0.60
C ARG A 193 24.95 1.39 1.09
N TRP A 194 24.68 2.51 1.71
CA TRP A 194 25.72 3.24 2.44
C TRP A 194 25.96 2.58 3.80
N ARG A 195 27.21 2.23 4.10
CA ARG A 195 27.59 1.70 5.42
C ARG A 195 29.04 2.05 5.73
N ALA A 196 29.26 2.59 6.93
CA ALA A 196 30.60 2.94 7.43
C ALA A 196 31.38 3.88 6.50
N GLY A 197 30.70 4.88 5.92
CA GLY A 197 31.35 5.89 5.07
C GLY A 197 31.57 5.47 3.62
N GLU A 198 31.06 4.31 3.19
CA GLU A 198 31.28 3.78 1.85
C GLU A 198 30.01 3.17 1.25
N TRP A 199 29.92 3.21 -0.09
CA TRP A 199 28.92 2.49 -0.87
C TRP A 199 29.28 1.00 -0.95
N ARG A 200 28.43 0.14 -0.39
CA ARG A 200 28.61 -1.32 -0.42
C ARG A 200 27.53 -1.97 -1.24
N LYS A 201 27.93 -2.82 -2.20
CA LYS A 201 27.00 -3.56 -3.04
C LYS A 201 26.11 -4.48 -2.19
N ARG A 202 24.81 -4.46 -2.47
CA ARG A 202 23.82 -5.35 -1.85
C ARG A 202 23.95 -6.76 -2.45
N ARG A 203 23.34 -7.75 -1.79
CA ARG A 203 23.27 -9.12 -2.33
C ARG A 203 22.34 -9.12 -3.53
N ALA A 204 22.61 -9.97 -4.52
CA ALA A 204 21.76 -10.09 -5.71
C ALA A 204 20.33 -10.55 -5.38
N SER A 205 20.14 -11.24 -4.25
CA SER A 205 18.81 -11.68 -3.76
C SER A 205 18.05 -10.61 -2.98
N THR A 206 18.62 -9.42 -2.78
CA THR A 206 17.96 -8.35 -2.00
C THR A 206 17.15 -7.47 -2.92
N THR A 207 15.82 -7.55 -2.81
CA THR A 207 14.90 -6.63 -3.48
C THR A 207 14.72 -5.38 -2.64
N VAL A 208 14.95 -4.20 -3.23
CA VAL A 208 14.78 -2.90 -2.56
C VAL A 208 13.77 -2.06 -3.31
N VAL A 209 12.77 -1.56 -2.60
CA VAL A 209 11.80 -0.59 -3.10
C VAL A 209 12.16 0.80 -2.56
N LEU A 210 12.51 1.70 -3.47
CA LEU A 210 12.86 3.08 -3.16
C LEU A 210 11.57 3.92 -3.02
N ARG A 211 11.27 4.37 -1.80
CA ARG A 211 10.17 5.27 -1.48
C ARG A 211 10.69 6.71 -1.57
N VAL A 212 10.18 7.46 -2.53
CA VAL A 212 10.63 8.83 -2.78
C VAL A 212 9.68 9.83 -2.12
N PHE A 213 10.26 10.81 -1.43
CA PHE A 213 9.55 11.93 -0.83
C PHE A 213 10.21 13.26 -1.21
N PRO A 214 9.45 14.37 -1.23
CA PRO A 214 7.99 14.45 -1.15
C PRO A 214 7.31 13.89 -2.42
N ARG A 215 6.03 13.51 -2.30
CA ARG A 215 5.21 13.09 -3.44
C ARG A 215 4.43 14.27 -3.98
N PHE A 216 4.65 14.63 -5.23
CA PHE A 216 3.92 15.67 -5.94
C PHE A 216 2.96 15.06 -6.95
N SER A 217 1.90 15.80 -7.27
CA SER A 217 0.90 15.40 -8.25
C SER A 217 1.54 15.27 -9.65
N PRO A 218 1.30 14.17 -10.37
CA PRO A 218 1.67 14.04 -11.78
C PRO A 218 0.74 14.83 -12.72
N ASN A 219 -0.28 15.52 -12.22
CA ASN A 219 -1.18 16.34 -13.06
C ASN A 219 -0.42 17.55 -13.66
N PRO A 220 -0.34 17.69 -14.99
CA PRO A 220 0.32 18.84 -15.64
C PRO A 220 -0.25 20.21 -15.29
N GLU A 221 -1.50 20.26 -14.80
CA GLU A 221 -2.21 21.46 -14.37
C GLU A 221 -1.97 21.83 -12.90
N ASP A 222 -1.30 20.97 -12.12
CA ASP A 222 -0.96 21.25 -10.72
C ASP A 222 0.18 22.27 -10.62
N ASP A 223 0.06 23.22 -9.68
CA ASP A 223 1.09 24.24 -9.42
C ASP A 223 2.45 23.63 -9.07
N ASN A 224 2.47 22.42 -8.48
CA ASN A 224 3.69 21.70 -8.10
C ASN A 224 4.15 20.67 -9.15
N TYR A 225 3.54 20.61 -10.33
CA TYR A 225 3.95 19.67 -11.40
C TYR A 225 5.43 19.82 -11.77
N GLU A 226 5.96 21.05 -11.72
CA GLU A 226 7.38 21.32 -11.94
C GLU A 226 8.27 20.54 -10.95
N GLN A 227 7.83 20.37 -9.71
CA GLN A 227 8.55 19.57 -8.71
C GLN A 227 8.42 18.07 -8.97
N TYR A 228 7.27 17.60 -9.47
CA TYR A 228 7.11 16.21 -9.94
C TYR A 228 8.12 15.91 -11.06
N CYS A 229 8.18 16.75 -12.10
CA CYS A 229 9.14 16.62 -13.19
C CYS A 229 10.58 16.62 -12.69
N ARG A 230 10.94 17.52 -11.77
CA ARG A 230 12.26 17.55 -11.13
C ARG A 230 12.61 16.21 -10.49
N ILE A 231 11.72 15.66 -9.66
CA ILE A 231 11.97 14.38 -8.98
C ILE A 231 12.16 13.24 -10.00
N LYS A 232 11.32 13.19 -11.05
CA LYS A 232 11.45 12.16 -12.10
C LYS A 232 12.80 12.21 -12.80
N ILE A 233 13.27 13.41 -13.17
CA ILE A 233 14.57 13.57 -13.80
C ILE A 233 15.71 13.18 -12.84
N LEU A 234 15.64 13.62 -11.57
CA LEU A 234 16.65 13.27 -10.57
C LEU A 234 16.75 11.77 -10.30
N LEU A 235 15.64 11.03 -10.37
CA LEU A 235 15.65 9.60 -10.09
C LEU A 235 16.35 8.79 -11.18
N HIS A 236 16.12 9.16 -12.45
CA HIS A 236 16.47 8.33 -13.59
C HIS A 236 17.71 8.78 -14.35
N HIS A 237 18.14 10.03 -14.19
CA HIS A 237 19.31 10.54 -14.89
C HIS A 237 20.56 10.60 -14.00
N ARG A 238 21.71 10.47 -14.65
CA ARG A 238 23.03 10.58 -14.02
C ARG A 238 23.41 12.05 -13.94
N PHE A 239 23.87 12.49 -12.78
CA PHE A 239 24.33 13.87 -12.57
C PHE A 239 25.31 13.94 -11.39
N ARG A 240 26.14 14.98 -11.37
CA ARG A 240 26.89 15.38 -10.17
C ARG A 240 26.42 16.72 -9.63
N THR A 241 25.90 17.58 -10.49
CA THR A 241 25.26 18.83 -10.14
C THR A 241 23.85 18.90 -10.76
N THR A 242 22.91 19.55 -10.08
CA THR A 242 21.52 19.62 -10.58
C THR A 242 21.40 20.47 -11.84
N GLU A 243 22.31 21.42 -11.99
CA GLU A 243 22.38 22.37 -13.09
C GLU A 243 22.65 21.64 -14.43
N GLU A 244 23.43 20.56 -14.42
CA GLU A 244 23.71 19.71 -15.60
C GLU A 244 22.43 19.11 -16.21
N LEU A 245 21.40 18.86 -15.39
CA LEU A 245 20.15 18.27 -15.86
C LEU A 245 19.24 19.31 -16.52
N CYS A 246 19.45 20.58 -16.21
CA CYS A 246 18.69 21.72 -16.72
C CYS A 246 19.52 22.61 -17.67
N SER A 247 20.70 22.18 -18.12
CA SER A 247 21.46 22.89 -19.14
C SER A 247 20.81 22.70 -20.52
N GLY A 248 20.33 23.78 -21.13
CA GLY A 248 19.81 23.79 -22.49
C GLY A 248 20.88 23.98 -23.57
N VAL A 249 20.45 24.14 -24.82
CA VAL A 249 21.33 24.47 -25.95
C VAL A 249 21.65 25.97 -25.90
N GLY A 250 22.91 26.33 -25.63
CA GLY A 250 23.37 27.73 -25.68
C GLY A 250 23.25 28.52 -24.37
N ASP A 251 23.65 27.95 -23.23
CA ASP A 251 23.66 28.59 -21.89
C ASP A 251 22.30 28.99 -21.30
N GLU A 252 21.18 28.72 -21.98
CA GLU A 252 19.84 28.89 -21.40
C GLU A 252 19.47 27.72 -20.47
N GLN A 253 19.03 28.04 -19.25
CA GLN A 253 18.51 27.03 -18.31
C GLN A 253 17.09 26.62 -18.72
N ARG A 254 16.90 25.33 -18.99
CA ARG A 254 15.56 24.76 -19.25
C ARG A 254 14.82 24.50 -17.94
N THR A 255 13.49 24.56 -17.98
CA THR A 255 12.67 24.15 -16.85
C THR A 255 12.72 22.63 -16.65
N TRP A 256 12.33 22.15 -15.47
CA TRP A 256 12.23 20.70 -15.23
C TRP A 256 11.09 20.08 -16.03
N ARG A 257 10.01 20.83 -16.26
CA ARG A 257 8.93 20.43 -17.17
C ARG A 257 9.46 20.17 -18.58
N ASP A 258 10.28 21.07 -19.12
CA ASP A 258 10.87 20.91 -20.46
C ASP A 258 11.83 19.71 -20.49
N ALA A 259 12.69 19.59 -19.46
CA ALA A 259 13.63 18.49 -19.33
C ALA A 259 12.91 17.12 -19.32
N TYR A 260 11.82 17.03 -18.57
CA TYR A 260 10.97 15.84 -18.49
C TYR A 260 10.25 15.56 -19.80
N GLY A 261 9.71 16.60 -20.47
CA GLY A 261 9.08 16.48 -21.78
C GLY A 261 10.02 15.88 -22.83
N THR A 262 11.20 16.48 -23.01
CA THR A 262 12.23 15.98 -23.95
C THR A 262 12.60 14.54 -23.62
N CYS A 263 12.79 14.24 -22.33
CA CYS A 263 13.13 12.90 -21.88
C CYS A 263 12.06 11.85 -22.27
N THR A 264 10.77 12.19 -22.11
CA THR A 264 9.67 11.30 -22.51
C THR A 264 9.52 11.17 -24.03
N GLU A 265 9.84 12.22 -24.79
CA GLU A 265 9.75 12.24 -26.26
C GLU A 265 10.90 11.50 -26.93
N ASP A 266 12.11 11.55 -26.36
CA ASP A 266 13.32 10.86 -26.84
C ASP A 266 13.20 9.32 -26.77
N GLY A 267 12.13 8.80 -26.18
CA GLY A 267 11.78 7.38 -26.22
C GLY A 267 12.73 6.45 -25.46
N HIS A 268 13.56 6.98 -24.55
CA HIS A 268 14.41 6.14 -23.72
C HIS A 268 13.63 5.56 -22.52
N SER A 269 14.01 4.36 -22.11
CA SER A 269 13.29 3.60 -21.09
C SER A 269 13.86 3.87 -19.71
N HIS A 270 12.97 4.17 -18.77
CA HIS A 270 13.28 4.25 -17.35
C HIS A 270 12.87 2.97 -16.63
N SER A 271 13.66 2.60 -15.62
CA SER A 271 13.25 1.56 -14.68
C SER A 271 11.97 1.97 -13.94
N ARG A 272 11.12 1.00 -13.60
CA ARG A 272 9.85 1.28 -12.89
C ARG A 272 10.12 1.86 -11.50
N ASP A 273 9.60 3.05 -11.24
CA ASP A 273 9.69 3.74 -9.95
C ASP A 273 8.37 3.68 -9.15
N THR A 274 8.37 4.26 -7.95
CA THR A 274 7.21 4.23 -7.03
C THR A 274 6.29 5.45 -7.16
N LEU A 275 6.59 6.39 -8.06
CA LEU A 275 5.75 7.56 -8.33
C LEU A 275 4.68 7.21 -9.36
N ARG A 276 3.48 7.74 -9.16
CA ARG A 276 2.35 7.51 -10.06
C ARG A 276 2.53 8.34 -11.33
N SER A 277 2.09 7.81 -12.46
CA SER A 277 1.96 8.59 -13.69
C SER A 277 0.59 9.27 -13.76
N TRP A 278 0.48 10.33 -14.56
CA TRP A 278 -0.81 11.00 -14.77
C TRP A 278 -1.85 10.04 -15.33
N GLN A 279 -1.47 9.17 -16.26
CA GLN A 279 -2.34 8.13 -16.83
C GLN A 279 -2.93 7.22 -15.75
N GLN A 280 -2.13 6.84 -14.75
CA GLN A 280 -2.57 6.00 -13.64
C GLN A 280 -3.52 6.75 -12.70
N GLU A 281 -3.29 8.04 -12.44
CA GLU A 281 -4.17 8.83 -11.57
C GLU A 281 -5.47 9.25 -12.25
N SER A 282 -5.42 9.60 -13.54
CA SER A 282 -6.61 9.93 -14.31
C SER A 282 -7.54 8.73 -14.48
N GLN A 283 -6.99 7.52 -14.60
CA GLN A 283 -7.77 6.28 -14.65
C GLN A 283 -8.28 5.87 -13.26
N ALA A 284 -7.46 6.03 -12.21
CA ALA A 284 -7.89 5.72 -10.84
C ALA A 284 -9.02 6.63 -10.33
N ALA A 285 -9.20 7.83 -10.91
CA ALA A 285 -10.33 8.69 -10.61
C ALA A 285 -11.65 8.14 -11.16
N ASP A 286 -11.63 7.49 -12.33
CA ASP A 286 -12.80 6.81 -12.90
C ASP A 286 -13.11 5.49 -12.16
N ASP A 287 -12.08 4.81 -11.63
CA ASP A 287 -12.22 3.61 -10.78
C ASP A 287 -12.58 3.94 -9.31
N SER A 288 -12.64 5.22 -8.94
CA SER A 288 -13.01 5.67 -7.59
C SER A 288 -14.50 5.67 -7.33
N ASP A 289 -15.30 5.26 -8.30
CA ASP A 289 -16.66 4.84 -8.01
C ASP A 289 -16.55 3.69 -6.99
N ASP A 290 -17.37 3.74 -5.95
CA ASP A 290 -17.58 2.66 -4.96
C ASP A 290 -18.24 1.43 -5.65
N ASN A 291 -17.81 1.11 -6.86
CA ASN A 291 -18.17 -0.05 -7.63
C ASN A 291 -17.47 -1.24 -6.97
N GLU A 292 -18.23 -1.93 -6.13
CA GLU A 292 -18.04 -3.34 -5.76
C GLU A 292 -18.14 -4.28 -6.99
N ASP A 293 -17.73 -3.81 -8.17
CA ASP A 293 -17.80 -4.54 -9.42
C ASP A 293 -16.38 -4.98 -9.74
N GLU A 294 -16.04 -6.15 -9.18
CA GLU A 294 -14.93 -6.99 -9.62
C GLU A 294 -15.05 -7.15 -11.15
N GLU A 295 -14.17 -6.48 -11.90
CA GLU A 295 -14.05 -6.68 -13.35
C GLU A 295 -13.83 -8.18 -13.64
N ILE A 296 -14.66 -8.69 -14.55
CA ILE A 296 -14.63 -10.07 -15.03
C ILE A 296 -13.41 -10.20 -15.94
N ASP A 297 -12.49 -11.10 -15.62
CA ASP A 297 -11.46 -11.55 -16.55
C ASP A 297 -12.06 -12.60 -17.51
N PRO A 298 -12.20 -12.30 -18.81
CA PRO A 298 -12.77 -13.20 -19.79
C PRO A 298 -11.68 -14.11 -20.35
N ASP A 299 -11.25 -15.15 -19.63
CA ASP A 299 -10.64 -16.35 -20.25
C ASP A 299 -10.51 -17.55 -19.27
N LEU A 300 -11.62 -17.88 -18.61
CA LEU A 300 -11.80 -19.15 -17.87
C LEU A 300 -11.82 -20.41 -18.76
N ALA A 301 -11.71 -20.27 -20.08
CA ALA A 301 -11.84 -21.38 -21.01
C ALA A 301 -10.55 -22.21 -21.18
N GLU A 302 -9.40 -21.72 -20.73
CA GLU A 302 -8.08 -22.31 -21.05
C GLU A 302 -7.21 -22.73 -19.84
N LEU A 303 -7.76 -22.79 -18.62
CA LEU A 303 -6.98 -23.22 -17.44
C LEU A 303 -7.04 -24.75 -17.25
N ASP A 304 -5.88 -25.42 -17.34
CA ASP A 304 -5.71 -26.83 -16.99
C ASP A 304 -5.21 -27.03 -15.54
N GLU A 305 -5.45 -28.24 -15.03
CA GLU A 305 -5.48 -28.58 -13.60
C GLU A 305 -4.13 -29.15 -13.10
N ALA A 306 -3.10 -28.31 -12.93
CA ALA A 306 -1.80 -28.80 -12.44
C ALA A 306 -1.10 -27.98 -11.32
N ASP A 307 -1.24 -26.66 -11.26
CA ASP A 307 -0.29 -25.87 -10.45
C ASP A 307 -0.69 -25.67 -8.97
N TRP A 308 -1.98 -25.66 -8.64
CA TRP A 308 -2.44 -25.39 -7.27
C TRP A 308 -2.14 -26.54 -6.29
N GLN A 309 -2.01 -27.77 -6.80
CA GLN A 309 -1.67 -28.95 -6.00
C GLN A 309 -0.19 -28.97 -5.57
N VAL A 310 0.70 -28.34 -6.36
CA VAL A 310 2.13 -28.22 -6.05
C VAL A 310 2.37 -27.21 -4.94
N TYR A 311 1.62 -26.11 -4.92
CA TYR A 311 1.77 -25.04 -3.91
C TYR A 311 1.36 -25.48 -2.50
N MET A 312 0.29 -26.31 -2.40
CA MET A 312 -0.19 -26.88 -1.14
C MET A 312 0.81 -27.85 -0.49
N ALA A 313 1.73 -28.45 -1.25
CA ALA A 313 2.69 -29.42 -0.75
C ALA A 313 3.95 -28.81 -0.09
N LEU A 314 4.19 -27.50 -0.25
CA LEU A 314 5.47 -26.87 0.12
C LEU A 314 5.57 -26.40 1.58
N PHE A 315 4.49 -26.40 2.37
CA PHE A 315 4.49 -25.78 3.71
C PHE A 315 3.89 -26.59 4.89
N PRO A 316 4.05 -27.92 5.00
CA PRO A 316 3.85 -28.57 6.30
C PRO A 316 5.14 -28.46 7.13
N ASN A 317 5.09 -27.81 8.31
CA ASN A 317 6.09 -27.86 9.42
C ASN A 317 7.11 -26.71 9.62
N ALA A 318 6.82 -25.45 9.26
CA ALA A 318 7.69 -24.34 9.67
C ALA A 318 7.53 -24.02 11.18
N ALA A 319 8.63 -24.07 11.94
CA ALA A 319 8.64 -23.71 13.37
C ALA A 319 8.52 -22.19 13.57
N LEU A 320 7.77 -21.77 14.59
CA LEU A 320 7.58 -20.37 14.96
C LEU A 320 8.79 -19.84 15.76
N PRO A 321 9.21 -18.57 15.54
CA PRO A 321 10.24 -17.94 16.34
C PRO A 321 9.75 -17.59 17.76
N VAL A 322 10.68 -17.48 18.71
CA VAL A 322 10.45 -17.17 20.13
C VAL A 322 10.96 -15.76 20.42
N TYR A 323 10.14 -14.93 21.06
CA TYR A 323 10.46 -13.56 21.49
C TYR A 323 10.28 -13.42 23.00
N ASP A 324 10.99 -12.48 23.62
CA ASP A 324 11.04 -12.31 25.08
C ASP A 324 10.37 -11.01 25.56
N HIS A 325 10.12 -10.91 26.86
CA HIS A 325 9.45 -9.77 27.49
C HIS A 325 10.22 -8.44 27.34
N GLY A 326 11.52 -8.48 27.01
CA GLY A 326 12.32 -7.31 26.67
C GLY A 326 12.00 -6.66 25.31
N ASP A 327 11.23 -7.35 24.47
CA ASP A 327 10.87 -6.90 23.12
C ASP A 327 9.57 -6.07 23.09
N LEU A 328 8.88 -5.97 24.23
CA LEU A 328 7.64 -5.22 24.39
C LEU A 328 7.89 -3.70 24.30
N GLY A 329 7.22 -3.03 23.37
CA GLY A 329 7.28 -1.57 23.20
C GLY A 329 8.19 -1.10 22.06
N ARG A 330 8.92 -2.01 21.41
CA ARG A 330 9.70 -1.72 20.20
C ARG A 330 8.80 -1.85 18.97
N ARG A 331 7.97 -0.84 18.71
CA ARG A 331 7.17 -0.73 17.46
C ARG A 331 8.13 -0.64 16.27
N PRO A 332 8.10 -1.57 15.30
CA PRO A 332 8.58 -1.25 13.96
C PRO A 332 7.59 -0.27 13.32
N LEU A 333 8.03 0.94 13.01
CA LEU A 333 7.27 1.88 12.20
C LEU A 333 7.40 1.49 10.73
N ASP A 334 6.26 1.52 10.07
CA ASP A 334 5.96 1.24 8.66
C ASP A 334 6.75 2.06 7.62
#